data_AF-A0A7C8CMM4-F1
#
_entry.id   AF-A0A7C8CMM4-F1
#
_cell.length_a   1.000
_cell.length_b   1.000
_cell.length_c   1.000
_cell.angle_alpha   90.00
_cell.angle_beta   90.00
_cell.angle_gamma   90.00
#
_symmetry.space_group_name_H-M   'P 1'
#
loop_
_entity.id
_entity.type
_entity.pdbx_description
1 polymer ?
#
loop_
_entity_poly.entity_id
_entity_poly.type
_entity_poly.pdbx_seq_one_letter_code
_entity_poly.pdbx_strand_id
1 'polypeptide(L)'
;MKHELLACLVLCSSLFSGCLDSNDNTASELEESQQIIEEMELKISNLSSQLDGVNNTILELQVLQSQLNEISSQLDEANNTILELQYLLTISNESAEGMYWPMRFESYNSTGFYMNHANWNNNLWERVIFDDYGVPLVNYSWGFEYVPTTAFHWGLVSYSKWVETGNTSNWDDAVKIAEWAVQNQSEDGAWLWGFSHNYSRGVLGELSSGWPGGMTQGLGMSFLVRMYSVTNDTRYLNAALNATQPLQETVEDGGVVRMFNDQWIWYEEYPTPDNGSYVLNGFIYTLIGLYDNWLILSSNVSGELYGKGIESLQHMISMFDLGCNSSYDLVHHSIGGSAPNIARTGYHNLHISLLSVINVIEGDLLVDVEDRWLDYAMGQCFASPNGAN
;
A
#
# COMPACT_ATOMS: atom_id res chain seq x y z
N MET A 1 6.91 -43.83 -16.39
CA MET A 1 8.25 -43.76 -17.03
C MET A 1 9.39 -44.39 -16.21
N LYS A 2 9.80 -43.88 -15.03
CA LYS A 2 10.98 -44.39 -14.27
C LYS A 2 10.86 -45.87 -13.85
N HIS A 3 9.66 -46.31 -13.43
CA HIS A 3 9.39 -47.71 -13.08
C HIS A 3 9.19 -48.64 -14.28
N GLU A 4 8.82 -48.11 -15.45
CA GLU A 4 8.56 -48.92 -16.66
C GLU A 4 9.85 -49.27 -17.42
N LEU A 5 10.84 -48.35 -17.41
CA LEU A 5 12.16 -48.61 -18.01
C LEU A 5 12.98 -49.64 -17.22
N LEU A 6 12.95 -49.57 -15.88
CA LEU A 6 13.65 -50.54 -15.03
C LEU A 6 13.00 -51.93 -15.15
N ALA A 7 11.67 -52.00 -15.23
CA ALA A 7 10.95 -53.25 -15.45
C ALA A 7 11.27 -53.86 -16.83
N CYS A 8 11.42 -53.05 -17.89
CA CYS A 8 11.81 -53.54 -19.21
C CYS A 8 13.24 -54.11 -19.26
N LEU A 9 14.19 -53.50 -18.54
CA LEU A 9 15.58 -53.98 -18.47
C LEU A 9 15.70 -55.32 -17.73
N VAL A 10 14.98 -55.48 -16.61
CA VAL A 10 14.91 -56.73 -15.84
C VAL A 10 14.16 -57.84 -16.60
N LEU A 11 13.16 -57.49 -17.41
CA LEU A 11 12.48 -58.43 -18.30
C LEU A 11 13.38 -58.87 -19.47
N CYS A 12 14.21 -57.98 -20.01
CA CYS A 12 15.18 -58.33 -21.05
C CYS A 12 16.27 -59.29 -20.53
N SER A 13 16.78 -59.09 -19.32
CA SER A 13 17.81 -59.97 -18.74
C SER A 13 17.28 -61.37 -18.39
N SER A 14 16.02 -61.46 -17.97
CA SER A 14 15.35 -62.75 -17.68
C SER A 14 14.89 -63.52 -18.92
N LEU A 15 14.64 -62.84 -20.05
CA LEU A 15 14.29 -63.49 -21.32
C LEU A 15 15.53 -64.04 -22.07
N PHE A 16 16.72 -63.45 -21.87
CA PHE A 16 17.95 -63.90 -22.53
C PHE A 16 18.57 -65.17 -21.92
N SER A 17 18.28 -65.46 -20.65
CA SER A 17 18.80 -66.65 -19.95
C SER A 17 18.12 -67.97 -20.36
N GLY A 18 17.03 -67.91 -21.15
CA GLY A 18 16.27 -69.08 -21.61
C GLY A 18 16.65 -69.67 -22.98
N CYS A 19 17.60 -69.08 -23.71
CA CYS A 19 17.98 -69.52 -25.06
C CYS A 19 19.49 -69.79 -25.17
N LEU A 20 19.97 -70.95 -24.71
CA LEU A 20 21.35 -71.36 -24.99
C LEU A 20 21.42 -72.88 -25.28
N ASP A 21 21.73 -73.20 -26.53
CA ASP A 21 22.44 -74.42 -26.91
C ASP A 21 23.72 -74.01 -27.68
N SER A 22 24.85 -74.43 -27.11
CA SER A 22 26.19 -74.61 -27.71
C SER A 22 26.81 -73.49 -28.57
N ASN A 23 27.68 -72.67 -27.95
CA ASN A 23 28.98 -72.25 -28.49
C ASN A 23 29.79 -71.51 -27.41
N ASP A 24 31.03 -71.92 -27.14
CA ASP A 24 31.89 -71.32 -26.09
C ASP A 24 32.13 -69.81 -26.30
N ASN A 25 32.06 -69.30 -27.54
CA ASN A 25 32.13 -67.86 -27.81
C ASN A 25 30.88 -67.09 -27.37
N THR A 26 29.68 -67.70 -27.40
CA THR A 26 28.44 -67.03 -26.99
C THR A 26 28.31 -66.88 -25.47
N ALA A 27 28.93 -67.77 -24.69
CA ALA A 27 28.96 -67.65 -23.24
C ALA A 27 29.85 -66.47 -22.79
N SER A 28 31.02 -66.30 -23.43
CA SER A 28 31.92 -65.17 -23.17
C SER A 28 31.30 -63.82 -23.55
N GLU A 29 30.60 -63.74 -24.68
CA GLU A 29 29.90 -62.52 -25.11
C GLU A 29 28.71 -62.18 -24.19
N LEU A 30 28.05 -63.19 -23.61
CA LEU A 30 26.97 -63.01 -22.65
C LEU A 30 27.49 -62.53 -21.29
N GLU A 31 28.61 -63.07 -20.82
CA GLU A 31 29.30 -62.60 -19.60
C GLU A 31 29.75 -61.14 -19.75
N GLU A 32 30.32 -60.78 -20.90
CA GLU A 32 30.73 -59.40 -21.18
C GLU A 32 29.52 -58.46 -21.25
N SER A 33 28.41 -58.91 -21.84
CA SER A 33 27.15 -58.14 -21.88
C SER A 33 26.50 -57.99 -20.50
N GLN A 34 26.54 -59.02 -19.65
CA GLN A 34 26.07 -58.95 -18.27
C GLN A 34 26.90 -57.98 -17.43
N GLN A 35 28.22 -58.00 -17.61
CA GLN A 35 29.13 -57.08 -16.93
C GLN A 35 28.87 -55.61 -17.32
N ILE A 36 28.58 -55.34 -18.61
CA ILE A 36 28.19 -54.00 -19.08
C ILE A 36 26.85 -53.57 -18.49
N ILE A 37 25.88 -54.47 -18.40
CA ILE A 37 24.56 -54.16 -17.80
C ILE A 37 24.71 -53.82 -16.32
N GLU A 38 25.47 -54.60 -15.55
CA GLU A 38 25.74 -54.31 -14.13
C GLU A 38 26.45 -52.95 -13.96
N GLU A 39 27.41 -52.63 -14.83
CA GLU A 39 28.09 -51.33 -14.81
C GLU A 39 27.14 -50.18 -15.15
N MET A 40 26.21 -50.38 -16.10
CA MET A 40 25.18 -49.40 -16.45
C MET A 40 24.15 -49.20 -15.32
N GLU A 41 23.72 -50.27 -14.66
CA GLU A 41 22.81 -50.20 -13.51
C GLU A 41 23.45 -49.44 -12.35
N LEU A 42 24.74 -49.66 -12.10
CA LEU A 42 25.50 -48.93 -11.08
C LEU A 42 25.59 -47.43 -11.43
N LYS A 43 25.82 -47.11 -12.71
CA LYS A 43 25.83 -45.73 -13.22
C LYS A 43 24.47 -45.04 -13.09
N ILE A 44 23.39 -45.74 -13.43
CA ILE A 44 22.01 -45.22 -13.30
C ILE A 44 21.65 -44.99 -11.83
N SER A 45 22.01 -45.91 -10.94
CA SER A 45 21.82 -45.76 -9.50
C SER A 45 22.56 -44.53 -8.96
N ASN A 46 23.82 -44.35 -9.35
CA ASN A 46 24.62 -43.17 -8.97
C ASN A 46 24.02 -41.86 -9.51
N LEU A 47 23.61 -41.83 -10.79
CA LEU A 47 22.94 -40.67 -11.39
C LEU A 47 21.60 -40.35 -10.71
N SER A 48 20.82 -41.37 -10.31
CA SER A 48 19.58 -41.14 -9.57
C SER A 48 19.86 -40.52 -8.21
N SER A 49 20.87 -41.01 -7.48
CA SER A 49 21.27 -40.42 -6.20
C SER A 49 21.73 -38.97 -6.35
N GLN A 50 22.47 -38.66 -7.42
CA GLN A 50 22.86 -37.28 -7.75
C GLN A 50 21.64 -36.40 -8.05
N LEU A 51 20.67 -36.90 -8.81
CA LEU A 51 19.43 -36.18 -9.13
C LEU A 51 18.59 -35.90 -7.88
N ASP A 52 18.49 -36.88 -6.97
CA ASP A 52 17.79 -36.69 -5.70
C ASP A 52 18.51 -35.63 -4.84
N GLY A 53 19.85 -35.60 -4.87
CA GLY A 53 20.65 -34.53 -4.27
C GLY A 53 20.33 -33.15 -4.86
N VAL A 54 20.26 -33.03 -6.19
CA VAL A 54 19.88 -31.78 -6.87
C VAL A 54 18.46 -31.33 -6.49
N ASN A 55 17.50 -32.24 -6.44
CA ASN A 55 16.13 -31.91 -6.05
C ASN A 55 16.03 -31.39 -4.62
N ASN A 56 16.80 -31.98 -3.69
CA ASN A 56 16.89 -31.47 -2.32
C ASN A 56 17.50 -30.06 -2.30
N THR A 57 18.54 -29.79 -3.08
CA THR A 57 19.10 -28.44 -3.22
C THR A 57 18.09 -27.44 -3.79
N ILE A 58 17.24 -27.84 -4.75
CA ILE A 58 16.17 -26.98 -5.27
C ILE A 58 15.15 -26.63 -4.19
N LEU A 59 14.74 -27.60 -3.37
CA LEU A 59 13.82 -27.36 -2.25
C LEU A 59 14.44 -26.40 -1.23
N GLU A 60 15.72 -26.59 -0.90
CA GLU A 60 16.47 -25.68 -0.02
C GLU A 60 16.53 -24.25 -0.59
N LEU A 61 16.76 -24.11 -1.91
CA LEU A 61 16.75 -22.81 -2.59
C LEU A 61 15.37 -22.15 -2.57
N GLN A 62 14.28 -22.92 -2.67
CA GLN A 62 12.92 -22.38 -2.56
C GLN A 62 12.61 -21.86 -1.16
N VAL A 63 13.06 -22.59 -0.12
CA VAL A 63 12.95 -22.12 1.28
C VAL A 63 13.76 -20.84 1.49
N LEU A 64 14.99 -20.80 0.99
CA LEU A 64 15.84 -19.60 1.06
C LEU A 64 15.21 -18.42 0.32
N GLN A 65 14.59 -18.64 -0.84
CA GLN A 65 13.88 -17.59 -1.57
C GLN A 65 12.70 -17.03 -0.76
N SER A 66 11.92 -17.90 -0.12
CA SER A 66 10.82 -17.47 0.77
C SER A 66 11.34 -16.62 1.93
N GLN A 67 12.44 -17.04 2.56
CA GLN A 67 13.09 -16.29 3.64
C GLN A 67 13.62 -14.94 3.13
N LEU A 68 14.15 -14.89 1.91
CA LEU A 68 14.65 -13.66 1.31
C LEU A 68 13.53 -12.67 1.01
N ASN A 69 12.36 -13.16 0.56
CA ASN A 69 11.17 -12.33 0.38
C ASN A 69 10.65 -11.79 1.72
N GLU A 70 10.65 -12.61 2.79
CA GLU A 70 10.24 -12.17 4.12
C GLU A 70 11.22 -11.13 4.69
N ILE A 71 12.53 -11.34 4.54
CA ILE A 71 13.54 -10.35 4.91
C ILE A 71 13.38 -9.07 4.09
N SER A 72 13.07 -9.16 2.79
CA SER A 72 12.79 -7.98 1.96
C SER A 72 11.57 -7.22 2.47
N SER A 73 10.48 -7.91 2.80
CA SER A 73 9.29 -7.28 3.38
C SER A 73 9.57 -6.63 4.73
N GLN A 74 10.34 -7.30 5.60
CA GLN A 74 10.79 -6.74 6.87
C GLN A 74 11.72 -5.54 6.65
N LEU A 75 12.57 -5.58 5.63
CA LEU A 75 13.44 -4.48 5.25
C LEU A 75 12.62 -3.31 4.71
N ASP A 76 11.54 -3.55 3.96
CA ASP A 76 10.64 -2.50 3.47
C ASP A 76 9.82 -1.90 4.62
N GLU A 77 9.35 -2.71 5.57
CA GLU A 77 8.68 -2.23 6.79
C GLU A 77 9.65 -1.46 7.69
N ALA A 78 10.90 -1.94 7.83
CA ALA A 78 11.96 -1.26 8.54
C ALA A 78 12.37 0.02 7.82
N ASN A 79 12.40 0.04 6.49
CA ASN A 79 12.68 1.24 5.69
C ASN A 79 11.53 2.23 5.79
N ASN A 80 10.27 1.80 5.78
CA ASN A 80 9.10 2.63 6.09
C ASN A 80 9.16 3.18 7.53
N THR A 81 9.70 2.40 8.46
CA THR A 81 9.95 2.83 9.83
C THR A 81 11.11 3.80 9.92
N ILE A 82 12.18 3.59 9.19
CA ILE A 82 13.31 4.50 9.06
C ILE A 82 12.85 5.78 8.37
N LEU A 83 11.96 5.71 7.39
CA LEU A 83 11.31 6.85 6.75
C LEU A 83 10.48 7.67 7.72
N GLU A 84 9.79 6.99 8.63
CA GLU A 84 9.04 7.65 9.68
C GLU A 84 9.96 8.20 10.77
N LEU A 85 11.03 7.51 11.13
CA LEU A 85 12.06 8.03 12.03
C LEU A 85 12.86 9.17 11.38
N GLN A 86 13.03 9.16 10.07
CA GLN A 86 13.64 10.23 9.29
C GLN A 86 12.67 11.40 9.15
N TYR A 87 11.37 11.18 8.92
CA TYR A 87 10.34 12.22 9.10
C TYR A 87 10.50 12.90 10.46
N LEU A 88 10.65 12.11 11.53
CA LEU A 88 10.86 12.61 12.89
C LEU A 88 12.23 13.29 13.08
N LEU A 89 13.31 12.80 12.46
CA LEU A 89 14.67 13.35 12.59
C LEU A 89 14.88 14.61 11.74
N THR A 90 14.34 14.68 10.53
CA THR A 90 14.34 15.87 9.66
C THR A 90 13.46 16.99 10.25
N ILE A 91 12.47 16.64 11.08
CA ILE A 91 11.70 17.57 11.92
C ILE A 91 12.48 18.03 13.17
N SER A 92 13.48 17.26 13.64
CA SER A 92 14.17 17.50 14.92
C SER A 92 15.37 18.45 14.88
N ASN A 93 15.81 18.89 13.69
CA ASN A 93 17.07 19.61 13.52
C ASN A 93 16.96 21.16 13.52
N GLU A 94 15.80 21.72 13.87
CA GLU A 94 15.71 23.13 14.27
C GLU A 94 15.05 23.26 15.64
N SER A 95 15.70 24.07 16.48
CA SER A 95 15.44 24.27 17.89
C SER A 95 14.07 24.88 18.19
N ALA A 96 13.51 24.44 19.33
CA ALA A 96 12.48 25.06 20.17
C ALA A 96 11.03 24.61 19.93
N GLU A 97 10.49 23.93 20.95
CA GLU A 97 9.10 24.04 21.43
C GLU A 97 8.04 24.38 20.36
N GLY A 98 7.47 23.37 19.68
CA GLY A 98 6.28 23.65 18.85
C GLY A 98 5.69 22.54 17.99
N MET A 99 6.47 21.56 17.49
CA MET A 99 6.04 20.79 16.31
C MET A 99 5.81 19.28 16.52
N TYR A 100 5.14 18.90 17.61
CA TYR A 100 4.64 17.53 17.85
C TYR A 100 3.21 17.52 18.39
N TRP A 101 2.48 18.62 18.19
CA TRP A 101 1.12 18.77 18.68
C TRP A 101 0.13 18.53 17.54
N PRO A 102 -0.91 17.70 17.76
CA PRO A 102 -2.02 17.64 16.82
C PRO A 102 -2.57 19.05 16.60
N MET A 103 -2.74 19.43 15.34
CA MET A 103 -3.28 20.74 14.98
C MET A 103 -4.79 20.66 14.97
N ARG A 104 -5.43 21.61 15.66
CA ARG A 104 -6.86 21.88 15.48
C ARG A 104 -7.04 22.99 14.45
N PHE A 105 -8.05 22.86 13.60
CA PHE A 105 -8.39 23.86 12.61
C PHE A 105 -9.62 24.65 13.05
N GLU A 106 -9.59 25.97 12.87
CA GLU A 106 -10.76 26.83 13.10
C GLU A 106 -11.61 26.97 11.82
N SER A 107 -11.02 26.70 10.66
CA SER A 107 -11.68 26.79 9.37
C SER A 107 -11.00 25.91 8.33
N TYR A 108 -11.74 25.57 7.27
CA TYR A 108 -11.24 24.81 6.12
C TYR A 108 -11.71 25.50 4.83
N ASN A 109 -10.79 25.69 3.89
CA ASN A 109 -11.05 26.36 2.61
C ASN A 109 -10.59 25.48 1.44
N SER A 110 -11.56 24.97 0.66
CA SER A 110 -11.33 24.11 -0.52
C SER A 110 -10.57 24.77 -1.67
N THR A 111 -10.37 26.10 -1.64
CA THR A 111 -9.61 26.86 -2.65
C THR A 111 -8.34 27.53 -2.10
N GLY A 112 -8.22 27.63 -0.77
CA GLY A 112 -7.07 28.21 -0.10
C GLY A 112 -5.91 27.21 0.07
N PHE A 113 -4.96 27.54 0.93
CA PHE A 113 -3.95 26.57 1.35
C PHE A 113 -4.60 25.30 1.93
N TYR A 114 -3.97 24.16 1.72
CA TYR A 114 -4.47 22.87 2.18
C TYR A 114 -4.01 22.61 3.61
N MET A 115 -4.89 22.77 4.59
CA MET A 115 -4.57 22.54 6.01
C MET A 115 -3.31 23.32 6.43
N ASN A 116 -2.29 22.67 6.98
CA ASN A 116 -1.03 23.31 7.36
C ASN A 116 0.08 23.20 6.28
N HIS A 117 -0.24 22.84 5.04
CA HIS A 117 0.76 22.54 4.01
C HIS A 117 1.61 23.76 3.61
N ALA A 118 1.16 25.00 3.87
CA ALA A 118 1.94 26.21 3.65
C ALA A 118 3.16 26.32 4.58
N ASN A 119 3.06 25.79 5.80
CA ASN A 119 4.13 25.81 6.82
C ASN A 119 5.08 24.61 6.71
N TRP A 120 4.97 23.83 5.62
CA TRP A 120 5.84 22.69 5.39
C TRP A 120 7.27 23.15 5.07
N ASN A 121 8.15 23.24 6.05
CA ASN A 121 9.48 23.84 5.86
C ASN A 121 10.53 22.93 5.23
N ASN A 122 10.23 21.63 5.06
CA ASN A 122 11.18 20.67 4.50
C ASN A 122 11.02 20.52 2.98
N ASN A 123 12.11 20.14 2.29
CA ASN A 123 11.99 19.47 1.00
C ASN A 123 11.16 18.17 1.19
N LEU A 124 10.74 17.53 0.10
CA LEU A 124 10.25 16.15 0.22
C LEU A 124 11.31 15.26 0.91
N TRP A 125 10.88 14.11 1.41
CA TRP A 125 11.67 13.13 2.18
C TRP A 125 13.09 12.92 1.64
N GLU A 126 14.08 12.57 2.48
CA GLU A 126 15.47 12.29 2.02
C GLU A 126 15.56 11.25 0.89
N ARG A 127 14.56 10.36 0.82
CA ARG A 127 14.43 9.33 -0.20
C ARG A 127 13.76 9.79 -1.50
N VAL A 128 13.28 11.02 -1.54
CA VAL A 128 12.60 11.59 -2.70
C VAL A 128 13.59 12.35 -3.54
N ILE A 129 13.62 12.00 -4.82
CA ILE A 129 14.26 12.79 -5.86
C ILE A 129 13.18 13.35 -6.78
N PHE A 130 13.53 14.33 -7.59
CA PHE A 130 12.66 14.82 -8.65
C PHE A 130 13.24 14.39 -9.99
N ASP A 131 12.38 13.98 -10.93
CA ASP A 131 12.80 13.81 -12.32
C ASP A 131 13.05 15.17 -13.00
N ASP A 132 13.47 15.12 -14.26
CA ASP A 132 13.72 16.31 -15.09
C ASP A 132 12.46 17.16 -15.32
N TYR A 133 11.26 16.62 -15.05
CA TYR A 133 9.98 17.32 -15.15
C TYR A 133 9.49 17.87 -13.80
N GLY A 134 10.26 17.66 -12.71
CA GLY A 134 9.93 18.11 -11.36
C GLY A 134 8.85 17.28 -10.66
N VAL A 135 8.65 16.03 -11.08
CA VAL A 135 7.74 15.07 -10.44
C VAL A 135 8.54 14.23 -9.44
N PRO A 136 8.04 14.04 -8.20
CA PRO A 136 8.77 13.28 -7.20
C PRO A 136 8.77 11.77 -7.48
N LEU A 137 9.93 11.15 -7.32
CA LEU A 137 10.14 9.71 -7.27
C LEU A 137 10.62 9.31 -5.89
N VAL A 138 10.16 8.15 -5.45
CA VAL A 138 10.39 7.64 -4.11
C VAL A 138 11.36 6.47 -4.19
N ASN A 139 12.43 6.51 -3.41
CA ASN A 139 13.43 5.44 -3.38
C ASN A 139 12.97 4.24 -2.54
N TYR A 140 12.75 3.09 -3.17
CA TYR A 140 12.50 1.81 -2.53
C TYR A 140 13.75 0.93 -2.59
N SER A 141 13.73 -0.20 -1.88
CA SER A 141 14.86 -1.15 -1.87
C SER A 141 15.19 -1.70 -3.26
N TRP A 142 14.23 -1.71 -4.18
CA TRP A 142 14.37 -2.17 -5.57
C TRP A 142 14.55 -1.05 -6.61
N GLY A 143 14.44 0.22 -6.24
CA GLY A 143 14.61 1.34 -7.17
C GLY A 143 13.69 2.52 -6.90
N PHE A 144 13.73 3.50 -7.81
CA PHE A 144 12.87 4.68 -7.75
C PHE A 144 11.53 4.43 -8.41
N GLU A 145 10.46 4.73 -7.69
CA GLU A 145 9.08 4.56 -8.17
C GLU A 145 8.33 5.88 -8.18
N TYR A 146 7.45 6.06 -9.17
CA TYR A 146 6.45 7.10 -9.12
C TYR A 146 5.38 6.73 -8.10
N VAL A 147 5.16 7.62 -7.13
CA VAL A 147 4.14 7.46 -6.10
C VAL A 147 3.13 8.59 -6.23
N PRO A 148 1.95 8.35 -6.82
CA PRO A 148 0.94 9.38 -7.05
C PRO A 148 0.57 10.17 -5.80
N THR A 149 0.41 9.50 -4.65
CA THR A 149 0.16 10.17 -3.36
C THR A 149 1.25 11.18 -3.01
N THR A 150 2.53 10.86 -3.28
CA THR A 150 3.66 11.77 -3.01
C THR A 150 3.64 12.95 -3.98
N ALA A 151 3.31 12.71 -5.26
CA ALA A 151 3.13 13.79 -6.23
C ALA A 151 2.02 14.75 -5.79
N PHE A 152 0.86 14.25 -5.39
CA PHE A 152 -0.24 15.11 -4.93
C PHE A 152 0.05 15.85 -3.63
N HIS A 153 0.69 15.22 -2.65
CA HIS A 153 1.16 15.93 -1.46
C HIS A 153 2.10 17.07 -1.84
N TRP A 154 3.06 16.84 -2.73
CA TRP A 154 3.95 17.89 -3.21
C TRP A 154 3.19 19.01 -3.92
N GLY A 155 2.25 18.68 -4.80
CA GLY A 155 1.38 19.66 -5.45
C GLY A 155 0.63 20.52 -4.43
N LEU A 156 0.05 19.91 -3.40
CA LEU A 156 -0.66 20.62 -2.33
C LEU A 156 0.27 21.50 -1.48
N VAL A 157 1.48 21.03 -1.14
CA VAL A 157 2.52 21.83 -0.46
C VAL A 157 2.88 23.04 -1.31
N SER A 158 3.24 22.82 -2.57
CA SER A 158 3.68 23.85 -3.51
C SER A 158 2.57 24.89 -3.75
N TYR A 159 1.33 24.44 -4.00
CA TYR A 159 0.18 25.34 -4.11
C TYR A 159 -0.03 26.15 -2.82
N SER A 160 -0.03 25.50 -1.66
CA SER A 160 -0.29 26.16 -0.38
C SER A 160 0.78 27.21 -0.04
N LYS A 161 2.05 26.90 -0.28
CA LYS A 161 3.15 27.86 -0.11
C LYS A 161 3.03 29.02 -1.09
N TRP A 162 2.62 28.76 -2.33
CA TRP A 162 2.39 29.84 -3.30
C TRP A 162 1.25 30.75 -2.86
N VAL A 163 0.11 30.21 -2.42
CA VAL A 163 -1.00 31.01 -1.90
C VAL A 163 -0.57 31.88 -0.71
N GLU A 164 0.22 31.32 0.21
CA GLU A 164 0.68 32.02 1.41
C GLU A 164 1.73 33.10 1.12
N THR A 165 2.70 32.80 0.24
CA THR A 165 3.92 33.63 0.08
C THR A 165 3.97 34.41 -1.23
N GLY A 166 3.19 34.03 -2.24
CA GLY A 166 3.28 34.54 -3.61
C GLY A 166 4.54 34.09 -4.37
N ASN A 167 5.38 33.19 -3.83
CA ASN A 167 6.60 32.74 -4.49
C ASN A 167 6.29 31.91 -5.75
N THR A 168 6.71 32.41 -6.91
CA THR A 168 6.44 31.79 -8.22
C THR A 168 7.12 30.45 -8.43
N SER A 169 8.22 30.14 -7.74
CA SER A 169 8.83 28.80 -7.83
C SER A 169 7.89 27.72 -7.31
N ASN A 170 7.16 28.00 -6.23
CA ASN A 170 6.16 27.08 -5.68
C ASN A 170 4.97 26.93 -6.64
N TRP A 171 4.62 28.00 -7.35
CA TRP A 171 3.61 27.93 -8.41
C TRP A 171 4.07 27.03 -9.56
N ASP A 172 5.30 27.21 -10.04
CA ASP A 172 5.86 26.41 -11.13
C ASP A 172 5.88 24.92 -10.76
N ASP A 173 6.21 24.60 -9.50
CA ASP A 173 6.18 23.22 -8.99
C ASP A 173 4.76 22.67 -8.90
N ALA A 174 3.78 23.46 -8.45
CA ALA A 174 2.38 23.05 -8.47
C ALA A 174 1.89 22.78 -9.91
N VAL A 175 2.23 23.66 -10.87
CA VAL A 175 1.85 23.47 -12.28
C VAL A 175 2.44 22.18 -12.85
N LYS A 176 3.70 21.84 -12.56
CA LYS A 176 4.31 20.58 -13.01
C LYS A 176 3.53 19.35 -12.52
N ILE A 177 3.14 19.34 -11.24
CA ILE A 177 2.33 18.25 -10.68
C ILE A 177 0.94 18.21 -11.30
N ALA A 178 0.32 19.36 -11.56
CA ALA A 178 -1.01 19.42 -12.17
C ALA A 178 -1.01 18.87 -13.60
N GLU A 179 0.00 19.22 -14.40
CA GLU A 179 0.18 18.67 -15.75
C GLU A 179 0.48 17.17 -15.71
N TRP A 180 1.34 16.72 -14.78
CA TRP A 180 1.60 15.30 -14.57
C TRP A 180 0.32 14.54 -14.21
N ALA A 181 -0.52 15.09 -13.31
CA ALA A 181 -1.76 14.47 -12.89
C ALA A 181 -2.74 14.27 -14.05
N VAL A 182 -2.89 15.26 -14.93
CA VAL A 182 -3.75 15.16 -16.12
C VAL A 182 -3.21 14.11 -17.10
N GLN A 183 -1.89 14.02 -17.27
CA GLN A 183 -1.25 13.11 -18.23
C GLN A 183 -1.21 11.66 -17.75
N ASN A 184 -1.24 11.42 -16.43
CA ASN A 184 -1.07 10.10 -15.82
C ASN A 184 -2.36 9.58 -15.15
N GLN A 185 -3.49 10.27 -15.34
CA GLN A 185 -4.79 9.70 -14.98
C GLN A 185 -5.18 8.66 -16.04
N SER A 186 -5.54 7.47 -15.59
CA SER A 186 -6.03 6.40 -16.46
C SER A 186 -7.46 6.67 -16.95
N GLU A 187 -7.92 5.89 -17.93
CA GLU A 187 -9.24 6.09 -18.56
C GLU A 187 -10.40 5.92 -17.56
N ASP A 188 -10.21 5.10 -16.53
CA ASP A 188 -11.15 4.89 -15.42
C ASP A 188 -10.99 5.91 -14.28
N GLY A 189 -10.25 7.00 -14.53
CA GLY A 189 -10.08 8.09 -13.57
C GLY A 189 -9.09 7.83 -12.44
N ALA A 190 -8.45 6.66 -12.38
CA ALA A 190 -7.48 6.34 -11.33
C ALA A 190 -6.08 6.92 -11.61
N TRP A 191 -5.37 7.26 -10.53
CA TRP A 191 -3.91 7.36 -10.55
C TRP A 191 -3.32 6.10 -9.94
N LEU A 192 -2.74 5.26 -10.80
CA LEU A 192 -2.33 3.91 -10.44
C LEU A 192 -0.92 3.89 -9.84
N TRP A 193 -0.73 2.99 -8.87
CA TRP A 193 0.58 2.68 -8.30
C TRP A 193 1.27 1.62 -9.16
N GLY A 194 2.43 1.98 -9.74
CA GLY A 194 3.13 1.17 -10.74
C GLY A 194 3.89 -0.06 -10.23
N PHE A 195 3.74 -0.43 -8.96
CA PHE A 195 4.49 -1.52 -8.34
C PHE A 195 3.61 -2.34 -7.39
N SER A 196 3.99 -3.60 -7.16
CA SER A 196 3.27 -4.47 -6.22
C SER A 196 3.57 -4.12 -4.76
N HIS A 197 2.58 -4.26 -3.88
CA HIS A 197 2.73 -3.94 -2.46
C HIS A 197 2.09 -4.99 -1.55
N ASN A 198 2.85 -5.44 -0.55
CA ASN A 198 2.39 -6.37 0.49
C ASN A 198 2.07 -5.61 1.78
N TYR A 199 0.87 -5.01 1.82
CA TYR A 199 0.38 -4.30 2.99
C TYR A 199 0.23 -5.25 4.18
N SER A 200 0.62 -4.79 5.38
CA SER A 200 0.59 -5.59 6.62
C SER A 200 1.26 -6.97 6.45
N ARG A 201 2.45 -7.00 5.82
CA ARG A 201 3.21 -8.23 5.50
C ARG A 201 2.46 -9.22 4.60
N GLY A 202 1.51 -8.73 3.80
CA GLY A 202 0.75 -9.54 2.85
C GLY A 202 -0.34 -10.40 3.48
N VAL A 203 -0.71 -10.18 4.75
CA VAL A 203 -1.78 -10.95 5.41
C VAL A 203 -3.17 -10.74 4.79
N LEU A 204 -3.32 -9.71 3.96
CA LEU A 204 -4.52 -9.39 3.18
C LEU A 204 -4.34 -9.63 1.68
N GLY A 205 -3.32 -10.40 1.30
CA GLY A 205 -2.91 -10.63 -0.08
C GLY A 205 -2.04 -9.50 -0.66
N GLU A 206 -1.49 -9.75 -1.84
CA GLU A 206 -0.62 -8.81 -2.54
C GLU A 206 -1.44 -7.86 -3.43
N LEU A 207 -1.20 -6.56 -3.30
CA LEU A 207 -1.64 -5.57 -4.27
C LEU A 207 -0.74 -5.71 -5.51
N SER A 208 -1.29 -6.21 -6.61
CA SER A 208 -0.55 -6.31 -7.87
C SER A 208 -0.35 -4.92 -8.49
N SER A 209 0.83 -4.67 -9.09
CA SER A 209 1.12 -3.43 -9.83
C SER A 209 -0.04 -2.98 -10.72
N GLY A 210 -0.33 -1.68 -10.68
CA GLY A 210 -1.49 -1.08 -11.34
C GLY A 210 -2.71 -0.92 -10.42
N TRP A 211 -2.53 -0.87 -9.11
CA TRP A 211 -3.63 -0.71 -8.14
C TRP A 211 -3.96 0.79 -7.88
N PRO A 212 -5.25 1.17 -7.72
CA PRO A 212 -5.65 2.51 -7.30
C PRO A 212 -5.61 2.66 -5.77
N GLY A 213 -5.74 3.89 -5.25
CA GLY A 213 -5.89 4.09 -3.80
C GLY A 213 -6.81 5.26 -3.47
N GLY A 214 -7.73 5.07 -2.52
CA GLY A 214 -8.71 6.10 -2.12
C GLY A 214 -8.04 7.41 -1.70
N MET A 215 -7.02 7.32 -0.85
CA MET A 215 -6.23 8.49 -0.43
C MET A 215 -5.61 9.23 -1.62
N THR A 216 -5.08 8.49 -2.60
CA THR A 216 -4.51 9.05 -3.82
C THR A 216 -5.56 9.85 -4.58
N GLN A 217 -6.75 9.27 -4.77
CA GLN A 217 -7.87 9.95 -5.43
C GLN A 217 -8.30 11.20 -4.65
N GLY A 218 -8.40 11.11 -3.33
CA GLY A 218 -8.75 12.21 -2.43
C GLY A 218 -7.81 13.42 -2.53
N LEU A 219 -6.51 13.15 -2.47
CA LEU A 219 -5.48 14.18 -2.59
C LEU A 219 -5.45 14.78 -3.99
N GLY A 220 -5.60 13.94 -5.03
CA GLY A 220 -5.72 14.38 -6.41
C GLY A 220 -6.89 15.31 -6.65
N MET A 221 -8.07 14.98 -6.13
CA MET A 221 -9.26 15.86 -6.15
C MET A 221 -8.98 17.18 -5.45
N SER A 222 -8.53 17.14 -4.19
CA SER A 222 -8.22 18.35 -3.39
C SER A 222 -7.23 19.27 -4.10
N PHE A 223 -6.22 18.71 -4.75
CA PHE A 223 -5.20 19.45 -5.47
C PHE A 223 -5.72 20.07 -6.77
N LEU A 224 -6.39 19.27 -7.60
CA LEU A 224 -6.86 19.73 -8.92
C LEU A 224 -8.02 20.72 -8.81
N VAL A 225 -8.87 20.62 -7.79
CA VAL A 225 -9.88 21.64 -7.46
C VAL A 225 -9.22 23.00 -7.22
N ARG A 226 -8.14 23.02 -6.44
CA ARG A 226 -7.36 24.24 -6.16
C ARG A 226 -6.72 24.80 -7.42
N MET A 227 -6.08 23.95 -8.22
CA MET A 227 -5.50 24.36 -9.51
C MET A 227 -6.56 24.90 -10.46
N TYR A 228 -7.73 24.26 -10.58
CA TYR A 228 -8.84 24.76 -11.38
C TYR A 228 -9.33 26.14 -10.88
N SER A 229 -9.47 26.30 -9.56
CA SER A 229 -10.01 27.53 -8.96
C SER A 229 -9.21 28.79 -9.30
N VAL A 230 -7.90 28.65 -9.53
CA VAL A 230 -7.02 29.78 -9.85
C VAL A 230 -6.67 29.91 -11.34
N THR A 231 -6.77 28.82 -12.10
CA THR A 231 -6.43 28.82 -13.54
C THR A 231 -7.65 28.88 -14.47
N ASN A 232 -8.81 28.44 -14.01
CA ASN A 232 -9.99 28.11 -14.82
C ASN A 232 -9.68 27.09 -15.95
N ASP A 233 -8.62 26.28 -15.84
CA ASP A 233 -8.30 25.26 -16.84
C ASP A 233 -9.21 24.04 -16.64
N THR A 234 -10.11 23.81 -17.61
CA THR A 234 -11.08 22.71 -17.56
C THR A 234 -10.44 21.32 -17.57
N ARG A 235 -9.16 21.18 -17.94
CA ARG A 235 -8.44 19.90 -17.82
C ARG A 235 -8.34 19.46 -16.37
N TYR A 236 -8.05 20.39 -15.45
CA TYR A 236 -7.99 20.09 -14.02
C TYR A 236 -9.36 19.79 -13.43
N LEU A 237 -10.40 20.53 -13.85
CA LEU A 237 -11.79 20.23 -13.48
C LEU A 237 -12.17 18.80 -13.90
N ASN A 238 -11.94 18.45 -15.17
CA ASN A 238 -12.32 17.14 -15.70
C ASN A 238 -11.57 16.01 -14.98
N ALA A 239 -10.27 16.18 -14.76
CA ALA A 239 -9.47 15.19 -14.04
C ALA A 239 -9.93 15.02 -12.58
N ALA A 240 -10.27 16.12 -11.89
CA ALA A 240 -10.82 16.06 -10.54
C ALA A 240 -12.18 15.34 -10.50
N LEU A 241 -13.07 15.57 -11.46
CA LEU A 241 -14.36 14.86 -11.54
C LEU A 241 -14.18 13.37 -11.85
N ASN A 242 -13.31 13.04 -12.81
CA ASN A 242 -13.02 11.66 -13.20
C ASN A 242 -12.42 10.85 -12.05
N ALA A 243 -11.70 11.49 -11.13
CA ALA A 243 -11.10 10.83 -9.96
C ALA A 243 -12.11 10.14 -9.02
N THR A 244 -13.41 10.40 -9.20
CA THR A 244 -14.50 9.73 -8.46
C THR A 244 -14.84 8.34 -8.99
N GLN A 245 -14.38 7.96 -10.18
CA GLN A 245 -14.71 6.68 -10.79
C GLN A 245 -14.25 5.47 -9.95
N PRO A 246 -12.99 5.38 -9.45
CA PRO A 246 -12.58 4.26 -8.60
C PRO A 246 -13.33 4.20 -7.26
N LEU A 247 -13.91 5.32 -6.82
CA LEU A 247 -14.70 5.44 -5.59
C LEU A 247 -16.15 4.96 -5.75
N GLN A 248 -16.53 4.50 -6.96
CA GLN A 248 -17.84 3.92 -7.26
C GLN A 248 -17.77 2.42 -7.52
N GLU A 249 -16.57 1.87 -7.70
CA GLU A 249 -16.34 0.47 -8.04
C GLU A 249 -15.75 -0.29 -6.84
N THR A 250 -16.17 -1.55 -6.67
CA THR A 250 -15.67 -2.41 -5.60
C THR A 250 -14.20 -2.75 -5.81
N VAL A 251 -13.49 -3.13 -4.74
CA VAL A 251 -12.11 -3.63 -4.87
C VAL A 251 -12.05 -4.85 -5.82
N GLU A 252 -13.05 -5.71 -5.77
CA GLU A 252 -13.17 -6.89 -6.63
C GLU A 252 -13.35 -6.52 -8.12
N ASP A 253 -13.96 -5.37 -8.40
CA ASP A 253 -14.17 -4.84 -9.75
C ASP A 253 -13.08 -3.83 -10.18
N GLY A 254 -11.99 -3.71 -9.42
CA GLY A 254 -10.84 -2.86 -9.74
C GLY A 254 -10.92 -1.42 -9.21
N GLY A 255 -11.92 -1.09 -8.41
CA GLY A 255 -12.03 0.17 -7.68
C GLY A 255 -11.40 0.12 -6.29
N VAL A 256 -11.88 0.99 -5.39
CA VAL A 256 -11.39 1.08 -4.00
C VAL A 256 -12.50 0.96 -2.97
N VAL A 257 -13.73 0.64 -3.38
CA VAL A 257 -14.86 0.53 -2.47
C VAL A 257 -14.88 -0.82 -1.79
N ARG A 258 -14.99 -0.81 -0.46
CA ARG A 258 -15.29 -2.00 0.34
C ARG A 258 -16.47 -1.75 1.26
N MET A 259 -17.21 -2.82 1.56
CA MET A 259 -18.26 -2.79 2.59
C MET A 259 -17.75 -3.42 3.89
N PHE A 260 -17.79 -2.67 4.99
CA PHE A 260 -17.63 -3.21 6.32
C PHE A 260 -18.97 -3.75 6.83
N ASN A 261 -18.99 -5.05 7.18
CA ASN A 261 -20.19 -5.79 7.61
C ASN A 261 -21.41 -5.62 6.69
N ASP A 262 -21.20 -5.54 5.38
CA ASP A 262 -22.25 -5.32 4.37
C ASP A 262 -23.11 -4.05 4.60
N GLN A 263 -22.64 -3.11 5.41
CA GLN A 263 -23.42 -1.94 5.85
C GLN A 263 -22.72 -0.62 5.56
N TRP A 264 -21.45 -0.51 5.96
CA TRP A 264 -20.73 0.76 5.93
C TRP A 264 -19.73 0.76 4.79
N ILE A 265 -19.78 1.79 3.94
CA ILE A 265 -18.85 1.94 2.84
C ILE A 265 -17.50 2.42 3.35
N TRP A 266 -16.42 1.90 2.78
CA TRP A 266 -15.07 2.36 3.01
C TRP A 266 -14.34 2.54 1.69
N TYR A 267 -13.61 3.64 1.57
CA TYR A 267 -12.72 3.91 0.44
C TYR A 267 -11.30 3.54 0.86
N GLU A 268 -10.83 2.38 0.40
CA GLU A 268 -9.56 1.80 0.81
C GLU A 268 -8.36 2.64 0.35
N GLU A 269 -7.47 3.01 1.28
CA GLU A 269 -6.13 3.51 0.92
C GLU A 269 -5.35 2.43 0.15
N TYR A 270 -5.46 1.20 0.65
CA TYR A 270 -4.86 0.00 0.10
C TYR A 270 -5.99 -0.99 -0.22
N PRO A 271 -6.45 -1.11 -1.47
CA PRO A 271 -7.54 -2.02 -1.86
C PRO A 271 -7.07 -3.48 -1.89
N THR A 272 -6.70 -4.02 -0.72
CA THR A 272 -6.11 -5.36 -0.55
C THR A 272 -7.08 -6.46 -1.01
N PRO A 273 -6.66 -7.49 -1.75
CA PRO A 273 -7.60 -8.39 -2.42
C PRO A 273 -8.41 -9.29 -1.47
N ASP A 274 -7.85 -9.72 -0.34
CA ASP A 274 -8.48 -10.78 0.47
C ASP A 274 -9.52 -10.26 1.47
N ASN A 275 -9.28 -9.09 2.07
CA ASN A 275 -10.19 -8.42 3.00
C ASN A 275 -9.76 -6.94 3.14
N GLY A 276 -10.52 -6.16 3.91
CA GLY A 276 -10.25 -4.72 4.07
C GLY A 276 -9.12 -4.39 5.01
N SER A 277 -8.33 -3.39 4.61
CA SER A 277 -7.33 -2.78 5.47
C SER A 277 -8.00 -1.76 6.40
N TYR A 278 -8.95 -0.98 5.85
CA TYR A 278 -9.67 0.07 6.55
C TYR A 278 -8.74 1.12 7.19
N VAL A 279 -7.71 1.57 6.46
CA VAL A 279 -6.79 2.62 6.95
C VAL A 279 -7.52 3.96 7.15
N LEU A 280 -7.41 4.53 8.36
CA LEU A 280 -8.20 5.68 8.78
C LEU A 280 -7.83 6.97 8.07
N ASN A 281 -6.55 7.35 8.07
CA ASN A 281 -6.11 8.61 7.47
C ASN A 281 -6.46 8.68 5.98
N GLY A 282 -6.25 7.59 5.24
CA GLY A 282 -6.52 7.56 3.80
C GLY A 282 -8.00 7.71 3.49
N PHE A 283 -8.86 7.09 4.29
CA PHE A 283 -10.30 7.28 4.18
C PHE A 283 -10.69 8.74 4.40
N ILE A 284 -10.21 9.38 5.48
CA ILE A 284 -10.55 10.79 5.77
C ILE A 284 -10.01 11.73 4.69
N TYR A 285 -8.79 11.52 4.18
CA TYR A 285 -8.27 12.26 3.03
C TYR A 285 -9.15 12.13 1.78
N THR A 286 -9.69 10.93 1.55
CA THR A 286 -10.66 10.68 0.47
C THR A 286 -11.92 11.53 0.65
N LEU A 287 -12.48 11.56 1.86
CA LEU A 287 -13.67 12.35 2.18
C LEU A 287 -13.43 13.85 1.95
N ILE A 288 -12.26 14.37 2.35
CA ILE A 288 -11.91 15.79 2.15
C ILE A 288 -11.82 16.13 0.66
N GLY A 289 -11.24 15.24 -0.16
CA GLY A 289 -11.22 15.43 -1.62
C GLY A 289 -12.61 15.39 -2.27
N LEU A 290 -13.48 14.48 -1.81
CA LEU A 290 -14.88 14.44 -2.24
C LEU A 290 -15.63 15.72 -1.86
N TYR A 291 -15.41 16.24 -0.65
CA TYR A 291 -15.98 17.51 -0.20
C TYR A 291 -15.52 18.69 -1.07
N ASP A 292 -14.21 18.78 -1.37
CA ASP A 292 -13.68 19.83 -2.24
C ASP A 292 -14.31 19.81 -3.63
N ASN A 293 -14.42 18.63 -4.24
CA ASN A 293 -15.10 18.45 -5.53
C ASN A 293 -16.58 18.83 -5.46
N TRP A 294 -17.29 18.37 -4.43
CA TRP A 294 -18.70 18.67 -4.26
C TRP A 294 -18.94 20.17 -4.12
N LEU A 295 -18.19 20.83 -3.24
CA LEU A 295 -18.35 22.25 -2.93
C LEU A 295 -17.96 23.15 -4.10
N ILE A 296 -16.82 22.90 -4.73
CA ILE A 296 -16.26 23.82 -5.74
C ILE A 296 -16.73 23.49 -7.15
N LEU A 297 -16.87 22.21 -7.49
CA LEU A 297 -17.25 21.77 -8.84
C LEU A 297 -18.74 21.45 -8.95
N SER A 298 -19.51 21.58 -7.85
CA SER A 298 -20.94 21.21 -7.80
C SER A 298 -21.19 19.76 -8.24
N SER A 299 -20.26 18.86 -7.91
CA SER A 299 -20.34 17.44 -8.26
C SER A 299 -21.32 16.70 -7.35
N ASN A 300 -22.49 16.34 -7.89
CA ASN A 300 -23.49 15.54 -7.15
C ASN A 300 -22.94 14.16 -6.77
N VAL A 301 -22.19 13.52 -7.67
CA VAL A 301 -21.55 12.21 -7.41
C VAL A 301 -20.62 12.33 -6.20
N SER A 302 -19.80 13.39 -6.15
CA SER A 302 -18.91 13.61 -5.00
C SER A 302 -19.67 13.86 -3.71
N GLY A 303 -20.77 14.61 -3.76
CA GLY A 303 -21.64 14.84 -2.59
C GLY A 303 -22.30 13.56 -2.07
N GLU A 304 -22.76 12.67 -2.96
CA GLU A 304 -23.34 11.38 -2.58
C GLU A 304 -22.31 10.44 -1.95
N LEU A 305 -21.11 10.33 -2.55
CA LEU A 305 -20.01 9.54 -2.01
C LEU A 305 -19.51 10.10 -0.67
N TYR A 306 -19.41 11.42 -0.56
CA TYR A 306 -19.04 12.10 0.68
C TYR A 306 -20.03 11.79 1.80
N GLY A 307 -21.34 11.96 1.55
CA GLY A 307 -22.38 11.70 2.55
C GLY A 307 -22.37 10.27 3.08
N LYS A 308 -22.28 9.27 2.18
CA LYS A 308 -22.16 7.85 2.59
C LYS A 308 -20.87 7.57 3.38
N GLY A 309 -19.79 8.23 3.00
CA GLY A 309 -18.50 8.09 3.67
C GLY A 309 -18.49 8.71 5.06
N ILE A 310 -19.12 9.88 5.25
CA ILE A 310 -19.30 10.51 6.56
C ILE A 310 -20.17 9.65 7.47
N GLU A 311 -21.28 9.11 6.96
CA GLU A 311 -22.12 8.16 7.71
C GLU A 311 -21.29 6.96 8.19
N SER A 312 -20.47 6.38 7.30
CA SER A 312 -19.61 5.26 7.65
C SER A 312 -18.52 5.64 8.66
N LEU A 313 -17.90 6.82 8.52
CA LEU A 313 -16.93 7.33 9.49
C LEU A 313 -17.55 7.46 10.88
N GLN A 314 -18.75 8.04 11.00
CA GLN A 314 -19.45 8.18 12.27
C GLN A 314 -19.68 6.83 12.95
N HIS A 315 -20.06 5.81 12.18
CA HIS A 315 -20.34 4.47 12.72
C HIS A 315 -19.09 3.65 13.04
N MET A 316 -17.98 3.90 12.35
CA MET A 316 -16.76 3.10 12.48
C MET A 316 -15.68 3.75 13.35
N ILE A 317 -15.72 5.07 13.58
CA ILE A 317 -14.62 5.80 14.24
C ILE A 317 -14.26 5.24 15.63
N SER A 318 -15.24 4.76 16.40
CA SER A 318 -14.99 4.20 17.73
C SER A 318 -14.16 2.91 17.69
N MET A 319 -14.14 2.19 16.57
CA MET A 319 -13.32 0.99 16.40
C MET A 319 -11.82 1.31 16.31
N PHE A 320 -11.49 2.53 15.90
CA PHE A 320 -10.12 3.00 15.86
C PHE A 320 -9.65 3.51 17.23
N ASP A 321 -10.53 3.59 18.23
CA ASP A 321 -10.16 4.06 19.56
C ASP A 321 -9.66 2.90 20.43
N LEU A 322 -8.37 2.93 20.80
CA LEU A 322 -7.74 1.90 21.62
C LEU A 322 -7.62 2.30 23.10
N GLY A 323 -8.30 3.38 23.52
CA GLY A 323 -8.33 3.86 24.91
C GLY A 323 -7.08 4.59 25.39
N CYS A 324 -5.97 4.55 24.64
CA CYS A 324 -4.74 5.31 24.94
C CYS A 324 -4.11 5.92 23.67
N ASN A 325 -4.63 5.54 22.50
CA ASN A 325 -4.13 5.89 21.18
C ASN A 325 -5.19 5.50 20.14
N SER A 326 -5.02 5.93 18.90
CA SER A 326 -5.81 5.40 17.78
C SER A 326 -5.16 4.16 17.15
N SER A 327 -5.94 3.27 16.57
CA SER A 327 -5.49 2.29 15.58
C SER A 327 -5.21 2.97 14.24
N TYR A 328 -4.20 2.52 13.50
CA TYR A 328 -3.91 2.98 12.14
C TYR A 328 -4.93 2.45 11.13
N ASP A 329 -5.29 1.18 11.31
CA ASP A 329 -6.14 0.39 10.41
C ASP A 329 -7.07 -0.53 11.23
N LEU A 330 -7.94 -1.29 10.57
CA LEU A 330 -8.78 -2.31 11.21
C LEU A 330 -8.42 -3.73 10.76
N VAL A 331 -7.15 -4.01 10.42
CA VAL A 331 -6.70 -5.36 10.03
C VAL A 331 -7.04 -6.39 11.11
N HIS A 332 -7.00 -5.99 12.39
CA HIS A 332 -7.40 -6.81 13.54
C HIS A 332 -8.89 -7.20 13.59
N HIS A 333 -9.74 -6.48 12.86
CA HIS A 333 -11.13 -6.88 12.63
C HIS A 333 -11.29 -7.75 11.38
N SER A 334 -10.45 -7.55 10.37
CA SER A 334 -10.44 -8.33 9.12
C SER A 334 -9.84 -9.73 9.30
N ILE A 335 -8.83 -9.87 10.15
CA ILE A 335 -8.09 -11.11 10.40
C ILE A 335 -8.19 -11.48 11.87
N GLY A 336 -9.03 -12.46 12.16
CA GLY A 336 -9.29 -12.94 13.52
C GLY A 336 -8.00 -13.36 14.24
N GLY A 337 -7.81 -12.83 15.46
CA GLY A 337 -6.66 -13.15 16.30
C GLY A 337 -5.40 -12.32 16.03
N SER A 338 -5.43 -11.38 15.08
CA SER A 338 -4.36 -10.39 14.91
C SER A 338 -4.51 -9.23 15.90
N ALA A 339 -3.38 -8.66 16.32
CA ALA A 339 -3.35 -7.53 17.26
C ALA A 339 -3.62 -6.20 16.51
N PRO A 340 -4.20 -5.19 17.18
CA PRO A 340 -4.38 -3.87 16.59
C PRO A 340 -3.05 -3.25 16.14
N ASN A 341 -3.06 -2.64 14.96
CA ASN A 341 -1.93 -1.83 14.49
C ASN A 341 -2.01 -0.45 15.13
N ILE A 342 -1.41 -0.29 16.30
CA ILE A 342 -1.42 0.98 17.05
C ILE A 342 -0.76 2.08 16.19
N ALA A 343 -1.49 3.17 15.94
CA ALA A 343 -0.96 4.31 15.21
C ALA A 343 0.25 4.90 15.97
N ARG A 344 1.36 5.08 15.27
CA ARG A 344 2.50 5.79 15.84
C ARG A 344 2.12 7.25 16.11
N THR A 345 2.88 7.94 16.96
CA THR A 345 2.56 9.31 17.40
C THR A 345 2.27 10.26 16.24
N GLY A 346 3.02 10.17 15.13
CA GLY A 346 2.79 10.98 13.93
C GLY A 346 1.41 10.73 13.31
N TYR A 347 1.03 9.47 13.14
CA TYR A 347 -0.29 9.09 12.61
C TYR A 347 -1.43 9.39 13.56
N HIS A 348 -1.24 9.20 14.86
CA HIS A 348 -2.25 9.58 15.85
C HIS A 348 -2.53 11.09 15.81
N ASN A 349 -1.47 11.90 15.79
CA ASN A 349 -1.60 13.35 15.65
C ASN A 349 -2.25 13.73 14.31
N LEU A 350 -1.89 13.03 13.23
CA LEU A 350 -2.52 13.21 11.93
C LEU A 350 -4.03 12.90 11.99
N HIS A 351 -4.43 11.80 12.62
CA HIS A 351 -5.84 11.45 12.79
C HIS A 351 -6.60 12.55 13.52
N ILE A 352 -6.05 13.11 14.60
CA ILE A 352 -6.66 14.23 15.32
C ILE A 352 -6.81 15.44 14.40
N SER A 353 -5.77 15.80 13.65
CA SER A 353 -5.82 16.91 12.70
C SER A 353 -6.83 16.70 11.58
N LEU A 354 -6.97 15.47 11.07
CA LEU A 354 -7.95 15.13 10.04
C LEU A 354 -9.38 15.15 10.61
N LEU A 355 -9.60 14.65 11.83
CA LEU A 355 -10.88 14.78 12.53
C LEU A 355 -11.24 16.23 12.78
N SER A 356 -10.26 17.07 13.11
CA SER A 356 -10.47 18.51 13.27
C SER A 356 -11.00 19.15 11.99
N VAL A 357 -10.46 18.78 10.82
CA VAL A 357 -10.99 19.24 9.52
C VAL A 357 -12.42 18.75 9.29
N ILE A 358 -12.71 17.47 9.59
CA ILE A 358 -14.08 16.95 9.50
C ILE A 358 -15.04 17.69 10.43
N ASN A 359 -14.64 18.00 11.67
CA ASN A 359 -15.46 18.74 12.62
C ASN A 359 -15.75 20.17 12.16
N VAL A 360 -14.77 20.85 11.56
CA VAL A 360 -14.99 22.16 10.95
C VAL A 360 -16.01 22.10 9.81
N ILE A 361 -15.97 21.06 8.98
CA ILE A 361 -16.86 20.90 7.83
C ILE A 361 -18.27 20.50 8.27
N GLU A 362 -18.39 19.52 9.17
CA GLU A 362 -19.64 18.88 9.57
C GLU A 362 -20.30 19.50 10.82
N GLY A 363 -19.67 20.50 11.43
CA GLY A 363 -20.18 21.17 12.63
C GLY A 363 -20.03 20.33 13.90
N ASP A 364 -18.79 20.03 14.26
CA ASP A 364 -18.38 19.34 15.50
C ASP A 364 -18.91 17.90 15.65
N LEU A 365 -19.23 17.26 14.52
CA LEU A 365 -19.80 15.91 14.44
C LEU A 365 -19.06 14.84 15.28
N LEU A 366 -17.74 14.88 15.28
CA LEU A 366 -16.83 13.93 15.95
C LEU A 366 -15.97 14.63 17.01
N VAL A 367 -16.41 15.77 17.55
CA VAL A 367 -15.62 16.57 18.51
C VAL A 367 -15.27 15.80 19.78
N ASP A 368 -16.18 14.96 20.27
CA ASP A 368 -15.93 14.11 21.45
C ASP A 368 -14.80 13.09 21.21
N VAL A 369 -14.63 12.64 19.96
CA VAL A 369 -13.52 11.74 19.58
C VAL A 369 -12.23 12.54 19.44
N GLU A 370 -12.28 13.68 18.76
CA GLU A 370 -11.13 14.58 18.58
C GLU A 370 -10.54 15.00 19.94
N ASP A 371 -11.38 15.47 20.87
CA ASP A 371 -10.95 15.91 22.21
C ASP A 371 -10.37 14.75 23.02
N ARG A 372 -10.99 13.57 22.95
CA ARG A 372 -10.48 12.39 23.64
C ARG A 372 -9.14 11.91 23.08
N TRP A 373 -8.95 11.93 21.76
CA TRP A 373 -7.67 11.59 21.15
C TRP A 373 -6.61 12.67 21.40
N LEU A 374 -7.01 13.94 21.53
CA LEU A 374 -6.14 15.01 21.99
C LEU A 374 -5.62 14.75 23.41
N ASP A 375 -6.48 14.27 24.32
CA ASP A 375 -6.06 13.82 25.65
C ASP A 375 -5.04 12.67 25.58
N TYR A 376 -5.24 11.73 24.65
CA TYR A 376 -4.31 10.61 24.44
C TYR A 376 -2.92 11.10 23.98
N ALA A 377 -2.88 12.05 23.05
CA ALA A 377 -1.65 12.70 22.62
C ALA A 377 -0.94 13.46 23.77
N MET A 378 -1.69 13.89 24.80
CA MET A 378 -1.17 14.48 26.04
C MET A 378 -0.78 13.44 27.11
N GLY A 379 -0.87 12.15 26.79
CA GLY A 379 -0.53 11.04 27.69
C GLY A 379 -1.63 10.68 28.69
N GLN A 380 -2.86 11.17 28.49
CA GLN A 380 -4.01 10.79 29.32
C GLN A 380 -4.76 9.65 28.64
N CYS A 381 -4.72 8.44 29.18
CA CYS A 381 -5.55 7.35 28.67
C CYS A 381 -6.99 7.43 29.20
N PHE A 382 -7.93 6.89 28.44
CA PHE A 382 -9.26 6.57 28.91
C PHE A 382 -9.16 5.70 30.17
N ALA A 383 -9.75 6.20 31.26
CA ALA A 383 -9.96 5.44 32.46
C ALA A 383 -11.40 4.93 32.45
N SER A 384 -11.58 3.62 32.30
CA SER A 384 -12.90 3.01 32.52
C SER A 384 -13.40 3.40 33.92
N PRO A 385 -14.67 3.83 34.08
CA PRO A 385 -15.24 4.13 35.39
C PRO A 385 -15.12 2.97 36.40
N ASN A 386 -14.91 1.75 35.90
CA ASN A 386 -14.77 0.54 36.69
C ASN A 386 -13.31 0.08 36.85
N GLY A 387 -12.32 0.83 36.35
CA GLY A 387 -10.90 0.52 36.48
C GLY A 387 -10.41 -0.69 35.67
N ALA A 388 -11.20 -1.19 34.72
CA ALA A 388 -10.76 -2.19 33.76
C ALA A 388 -10.13 -1.47 32.56
N ASN A 389 -8.79 -1.54 32.50
CA ASN A 389 -8.01 -1.16 31.31
C ASN A 389 -7.55 -2.43 30.60
#